data_AF-R2VL16-F1
#
_entry.id   AF-R2VL16-F1
#
_cell.length_a   1.000
_cell.length_b   1.000
_cell.length_c   1.000
_cell.angle_alpha   90.00
_cell.angle_beta   90.00
_cell.angle_gamma   90.00
#
_symmetry.space_group_name_H-M   'P 1'
#
loop_
_entity.id
_entity.type
_entity.pdbx_description
1 polymer ?
#
loop_
_entity_poly.entity_id
_entity_poly.type
_entity_poly.pdbx_seq_one_letter_code
_entity_poly.pdbx_strand_id
1 'polypeptide(L)'
;MTINYEKIQQSYGDYRTARVIWITTLKDEHLLKCDVLDKDGTLLYRVIEPPESDNYELADEGKLTKDQVLEIGRLMETNNPLYEWDQEDMEDTILMLGSFGKEMSIQQWMAKTSFKNQETMLTYVVYSGESLEESQPYIEHLDKKLTEDEIIEQHLLQKIQQDEEIGSMEVTIARSGMVSSYFLTFETERG
;
A
#
# COMPACT_ATOMS: atom_id res chain seq x y z
N MET A 1 16.70 -8.77 -18.43
CA MET A 1 15.91 -8.77 -17.19
C MET A 1 14.51 -9.19 -17.54
N THR A 2 14.01 -10.23 -16.89
CA THR A 2 12.65 -10.76 -17.07
C THR A 2 11.84 -10.35 -15.85
N ILE A 3 10.61 -9.87 -16.08
CA ILE A 3 9.67 -9.53 -14.99
C ILE A 3 8.73 -10.73 -14.81
N ASN A 4 8.66 -11.25 -13.59
CA ASN A 4 7.61 -12.16 -13.17
C ASN A 4 6.66 -11.37 -12.26
N TYR A 5 5.36 -11.37 -12.58
CA TYR A 5 4.36 -10.70 -11.76
C TYR A 5 3.22 -11.65 -11.39
N GLU A 6 2.85 -11.62 -10.12
CA GLU A 6 1.71 -12.36 -9.59
C GLU A 6 0.63 -11.37 -9.14
N LYS A 7 -0.62 -11.65 -9.52
CA LYS A 7 -1.76 -10.88 -9.05
C LYS A 7 -2.07 -11.24 -7.61
N ILE A 8 -2.03 -10.26 -6.71
CA ILE A 8 -2.41 -10.42 -5.31
C ILE A 8 -3.87 -10.02 -5.15
N GLN A 9 -4.67 -10.91 -4.56
CA GLN A 9 -6.02 -10.59 -4.13
C GLN A 9 -5.98 -9.92 -2.75
N GLN A 10 -5.71 -8.61 -2.73
CA GLN A 10 -5.73 -7.86 -1.49
C GLN A 10 -7.16 -7.71 -0.95
N SER A 11 -7.31 -7.86 0.36
CA SER A 11 -8.56 -7.74 1.09
C SER A 11 -8.32 -7.03 2.42
N TYR A 12 -9.19 -6.08 2.74
CA TYR A 12 -9.21 -5.41 4.05
C TYR A 12 -10.45 -5.82 4.84
N GLY A 13 -11.00 -7.00 4.57
CA GLY A 13 -12.22 -7.51 5.19
C GLY A 13 -13.40 -6.54 5.05
N ASP A 14 -14.19 -6.42 6.12
CA ASP A 14 -15.29 -5.45 6.21
C ASP A 14 -14.85 -4.11 6.82
N TYR A 15 -13.54 -3.88 6.97
CA TYR A 15 -13.00 -2.64 7.49
C TYR A 15 -13.07 -1.53 6.43
N ARG A 16 -13.09 -0.28 6.89
CA ARG A 16 -13.07 0.88 5.99
C ARG A 16 -12.35 2.06 6.61
N THR A 17 -11.83 2.95 5.78
CA THR A 17 -11.32 4.23 6.27
C THR A 17 -12.31 5.36 6.12
N ALA A 18 -12.21 6.34 7.02
CA ALA A 18 -12.97 7.58 6.97
C ALA A 18 -12.07 8.76 7.34
N ARG A 19 -12.55 9.97 7.05
CA ARG A 19 -11.82 11.22 7.36
C ARG A 19 -10.36 11.20 6.92
N VAL A 20 -10.12 10.64 5.74
CA VAL A 20 -8.79 10.56 5.11
C VAL A 20 -8.32 11.97 4.74
N ILE A 21 -7.15 12.35 5.25
CA ILE A 21 -6.49 13.63 4.98
C ILE A 21 -5.07 13.31 4.50
N TRP A 22 -4.76 13.74 3.27
CA TRP A 22 -3.43 13.72 2.71
C TRP A 22 -2.75 15.06 2.99
N ILE A 23 -1.53 15.02 3.50
CA ILE A 23 -0.77 16.20 3.92
C ILE A 23 0.54 16.20 3.15
N THR A 24 0.83 17.29 2.44
CA THR A 24 2.17 17.53 1.88
C THR A 24 2.91 18.51 2.77
N THR A 25 4.05 18.11 3.32
CA THR A 25 4.87 18.97 4.18
C THR A 25 5.71 19.94 3.36
N LEU A 26 6.34 20.92 4.01
CA LEU A 26 7.27 21.85 3.34
C LEU A 26 8.57 21.17 2.87
N LYS A 27 8.83 19.93 3.32
CA LYS A 27 9.95 19.08 2.89
C LYS A 27 9.52 18.08 1.81
N ASP A 28 8.35 18.29 1.20
CA ASP A 28 7.75 17.40 0.20
C ASP A 28 7.45 15.97 0.71
N GLU A 29 7.26 15.79 2.03
CA GLU A 29 6.79 14.51 2.57
C GLU A 29 5.28 14.39 2.35
N HIS A 30 4.82 13.18 2.02
CA HIS A 30 3.40 12.86 1.83
C HIS A 30 2.89 12.04 3.00
N LEU A 31 2.23 12.71 3.95
CA LEU A 31 1.74 12.09 5.19
C LEU A 31 0.23 11.82 5.12
N LEU A 32 -0.19 10.80 5.87
CA LEU A 32 -1.59 10.43 6.02
C LEU A 32 -2.12 10.65 7.44
N LYS A 33 -3.40 11.07 7.50
CA LYS A 33 -4.24 10.90 8.68
C LYS A 33 -5.59 10.28 8.29
N CYS A 34 -6.00 9.21 8.96
CA CYS A 34 -7.29 8.57 8.69
C CYS A 34 -7.90 7.87 9.92
N ASP A 35 -9.22 7.73 9.91
CA ASP A 35 -9.98 6.92 10.87
C ASP A 35 -10.12 5.50 10.29
N VAL A 36 -9.83 4.46 11.07
CA VAL A 36 -10.11 3.06 10.73
C VAL A 36 -11.39 2.62 11.45
N LEU A 37 -12.35 2.14 10.68
CA LEU A 37 -13.67 1.74 11.15
C LEU A 37 -13.91 0.24 10.94
N ASP A 38 -14.68 -0.37 11.83
CA ASP A 38 -15.22 -1.72 11.62
C ASP A 38 -16.39 -1.72 10.62
N LYS A 39 -16.93 -2.93 10.39
CA LYS A 39 -18.10 -3.19 9.52
C LYS A 39 -19.36 -2.42 9.88
N ASP A 40 -19.55 -2.14 11.17
CA ASP A 40 -20.71 -1.42 11.69
C ASP A 40 -20.49 0.11 11.64
N GLY A 41 -19.28 0.54 11.27
CA GLY A 41 -18.88 1.94 11.18
C GLY A 41 -18.38 2.51 12.49
N THR A 42 -18.08 1.68 13.48
CA THR A 42 -17.49 2.09 14.74
C THR A 42 -16.03 2.44 14.51
N LEU A 43 -15.63 3.63 14.98
CA LEU A 43 -14.21 4.01 15.03
C LEU A 43 -13.45 3.04 15.94
N LEU A 44 -12.45 2.37 15.40
CA LEU A 44 -11.56 1.48 16.15
C LEU A 44 -10.32 2.23 16.64
N TYR A 45 -9.67 2.94 15.72
CA TYR A 45 -8.51 3.77 15.98
C TYR A 45 -8.33 4.79 14.84
N ARG A 46 -7.46 5.76 15.07
CA ARG A 46 -7.03 6.75 14.08
C ARG A 46 -5.53 6.61 13.84
N VAL A 47 -5.15 6.55 12.58
CA VAL A 47 -3.75 6.58 12.13
C VAL A 47 -3.32 8.02 11.90
N ILE A 48 -2.12 8.35 12.36
CA ILE A 48 -1.44 9.62 12.13
C ILE A 48 0.00 9.28 11.73
N GLU A 49 0.41 9.72 10.55
CA GLU A 49 1.81 9.65 10.11
C GLU A 49 2.51 10.96 10.53
N PRO A 50 3.45 10.90 11.50
CA PRO A 50 4.20 12.08 11.91
C PRO A 50 5.24 12.46 10.85
N PRO A 51 5.59 13.76 10.71
CA PRO A 51 6.71 14.16 9.86
C PRO A 51 8.02 13.58 10.40
N GLU A 52 8.94 13.23 9.50
CA GLU A 52 10.30 12.76 9.84
C GLU A 52 10.32 11.51 10.75
N SER A 53 9.30 10.66 10.67
CA SER A 53 9.18 9.44 11.47
C SER A 53 8.95 8.22 10.58
N ASP A 54 9.60 7.12 10.94
CA ASP A 54 9.45 5.83 10.27
C ASP A 54 8.30 4.99 10.84
N ASN A 55 7.51 5.54 11.77
CA ASN A 55 6.40 4.84 12.41
C ASN A 55 5.17 5.74 12.57
N TYR A 56 4.04 5.13 12.90
CA TYR A 56 2.75 5.79 13.05
C TYR A 56 2.45 6.13 14.50
N GLU A 57 1.60 7.14 14.70
CA GLU A 57 0.90 7.36 15.95
C GLU A 57 -0.54 6.85 15.82
N LEU A 58 -0.97 6.05 16.81
CA LEU A 58 -2.36 5.61 16.93
C LEU A 58 -3.08 6.42 18.00
N ALA A 59 -4.27 6.92 17.65
CA ALA A 59 -5.16 7.60 18.58
C ALA A 59 -6.50 6.86 18.68
N ASP A 60 -7.24 7.09 19.77
CA ASP A 60 -8.56 6.52 20.01
C ASP A 60 -8.62 4.97 20.03
N GLU A 61 -7.48 4.29 20.26
CA GLU A 61 -7.28 2.83 20.19
C GLU A 61 -8.07 2.00 21.21
N GLY A 62 -8.71 2.63 22.20
CA GLY A 62 -9.39 1.95 23.31
C GLY A 62 -10.59 1.08 22.94
N LYS A 63 -10.89 0.94 21.64
CA LYS A 63 -11.97 0.10 21.09
C LYS A 63 -11.46 -1.09 20.27
N LEU A 64 -10.16 -1.16 20.01
CA LEU A 64 -9.57 -2.25 19.27
C LEU A 64 -9.40 -3.47 20.19
N THR A 65 -10.04 -4.58 19.83
CA THR A 65 -9.92 -5.84 20.57
C THR A 65 -8.73 -6.65 20.10
N LYS A 66 -8.19 -7.55 20.94
CA LYS A 66 -7.10 -8.45 20.56
C LYS A 66 -7.45 -9.30 19.33
N ASP A 67 -8.69 -9.77 19.24
CA ASP A 67 -9.14 -10.57 18.10
C ASP A 67 -9.12 -9.76 16.79
N GLN A 68 -9.45 -8.47 16.85
CA GLN A 68 -9.36 -7.57 15.69
C GLN A 68 -7.91 -7.28 15.30
N VAL A 69 -7.01 -7.08 16.27
CA VAL A 69 -5.57 -6.93 15.97
C VAL A 69 -5.05 -8.16 15.23
N LEU A 70 -5.39 -9.37 15.71
CA LEU A 70 -5.00 -10.63 15.07
C LEU A 70 -5.63 -10.82 13.69
N GLU A 71 -6.89 -10.42 13.52
CA GLU A 71 -7.55 -10.45 12.21
C GLU A 71 -6.86 -9.52 11.22
N ILE A 72 -6.58 -8.29 11.63
CA ILE A 72 -5.90 -7.30 10.80
C ILE A 72 -4.50 -7.78 10.42
N GLY A 73 -3.72 -8.31 11.37
CA GLY A 73 -2.40 -8.87 11.09
C GLY A 73 -2.44 -9.99 10.03
N ARG A 74 -3.40 -10.92 10.12
CA ARG A 74 -3.58 -11.97 9.10
C ARG A 74 -3.97 -11.41 7.73
N LEU A 75 -4.77 -10.35 7.69
CA LEU A 75 -5.11 -9.68 6.43
C LEU A 75 -3.85 -9.06 5.80
N MET A 76 -2.99 -8.42 6.60
CA MET A 76 -1.72 -7.86 6.12
C MET A 76 -0.79 -8.93 5.55
N GLU A 77 -0.58 -10.03 6.29
CA GLU A 77 0.21 -11.18 5.82
C GLU A 77 -0.36 -11.82 4.54
N THR A 78 -1.69 -11.78 4.36
CA THR A 78 -2.34 -12.26 3.13
C THR A 78 -2.15 -11.29 1.97
N ASN A 79 -2.13 -9.98 2.25
CA ASN A 79 -2.04 -8.92 1.25
C ASN A 79 -0.62 -8.70 0.73
N ASN A 80 0.39 -9.13 1.48
CA ASN A 80 1.79 -9.01 1.10
C ASN A 80 2.58 -10.24 1.58
N PRO A 81 3.12 -11.06 0.66
CA PRO A 81 3.86 -12.28 1.02
C PRO A 81 5.21 -12.01 1.70
N LEU A 82 5.74 -10.78 1.65
CA LEU A 82 6.94 -10.36 2.36
C LEU A 82 6.64 -9.78 3.74
N TYR A 83 5.36 -9.55 4.05
CA TYR A 83 4.98 -8.93 5.29
C TYR A 83 5.12 -9.91 6.46
N GLU A 84 5.96 -9.54 7.43
CA GLU A 84 6.15 -10.27 8.67
C GLU A 84 5.76 -9.36 9.84
N TRP A 85 4.90 -9.86 10.74
CA TRP A 85 4.46 -9.12 11.93
C TRP A 85 4.82 -9.90 13.19
N ASP A 86 5.68 -9.33 14.04
CA ASP A 86 5.92 -9.86 15.38
C ASP A 86 4.80 -9.40 16.34
N GLN A 87 3.98 -10.36 16.76
CA GLN A 87 2.85 -10.11 17.67
C GLN A 87 3.29 -9.78 19.09
N GLU A 88 4.53 -10.09 19.46
CA GLU A 88 5.10 -9.78 20.76
C GLU A 88 5.72 -8.37 20.80
N ASP A 89 5.97 -7.76 19.64
CA ASP A 89 6.48 -6.41 19.51
C ASP A 89 5.33 -5.38 19.35
N MET A 90 5.29 -4.43 20.28
CA MET A 90 4.32 -3.34 20.26
C MET A 90 4.61 -2.36 19.13
N GLU A 91 5.88 -2.12 18.81
CA GLU A 91 6.29 -1.20 17.76
C GLU A 91 5.87 -1.75 16.39
N ASP A 92 6.07 -3.05 16.15
CA ASP A 92 5.59 -3.74 14.96
C ASP A 92 4.06 -3.75 14.89
N THR A 93 3.37 -3.88 16.02
CA THR A 93 1.90 -3.80 16.06
C THR A 93 1.39 -2.42 15.66
N ILE A 94 2.07 -1.35 16.09
CA ILE A 94 1.72 0.02 15.69
C ILE A 94 1.98 0.22 14.19
N LEU A 95 3.13 -0.24 13.71
CA LEU A 95 3.50 -0.20 12.30
C LEU A 95 2.46 -0.94 11.45
N MET A 96 2.09 -2.16 11.85
CA MET A 96 1.08 -3.00 11.21
C MET A 96 -0.27 -2.28 11.09
N LEU A 97 -0.78 -1.74 12.19
CA LEU A 97 -2.09 -1.07 12.22
C LEU A 97 -2.09 0.23 11.40
N GLY A 98 -0.97 0.94 11.41
CA GLY A 98 -0.76 2.14 10.60
C GLY A 98 -0.72 1.84 9.11
N SER A 99 0.08 0.85 8.69
CA SER A 99 0.16 0.39 7.30
C SER A 99 -1.19 -0.13 6.80
N PHE A 100 -1.92 -0.92 7.60
CA PHE A 100 -3.28 -1.36 7.27
C PHE A 100 -4.22 -0.17 6.96
N GLY A 101 -4.19 0.87 7.81
CA GLY A 101 -4.97 2.09 7.59
C GLY A 101 -4.51 2.87 6.35
N LYS A 102 -3.20 2.92 6.08
CA LYS A 102 -2.59 3.63 4.95
C LYS A 102 -2.95 2.97 3.63
N GLU A 103 -2.65 1.69 3.47
CA GLU A 103 -2.92 0.95 2.24
C GLU A 103 -4.41 0.94 1.89
N MET A 104 -5.27 0.67 2.88
CA MET A 104 -6.73 0.70 2.67
C MET A 104 -7.20 2.08 2.21
N SER A 105 -6.65 3.17 2.79
CA SER A 105 -6.98 4.54 2.38
C SER A 105 -6.55 4.84 0.94
N ILE A 106 -5.34 4.40 0.55
CA ILE A 106 -4.83 4.56 -0.80
C ILE A 106 -5.76 3.84 -1.78
N GLN A 107 -6.09 2.57 -1.55
CA GLN A 107 -6.94 1.80 -2.46
C GLN A 107 -8.35 2.37 -2.60
N GLN A 108 -8.99 2.73 -1.48
CA GLN A 108 -10.33 3.35 -1.52
C GLN A 108 -10.30 4.69 -2.26
N TRP A 109 -9.23 5.49 -2.07
CA TRP A 109 -9.04 6.73 -2.81
C TRP A 109 -8.81 6.49 -4.30
N MET A 110 -7.96 5.56 -4.69
CA MET A 110 -7.66 5.22 -6.08
C MET A 110 -8.89 4.66 -6.80
N ALA A 111 -9.66 3.77 -6.16
CA ALA A 111 -10.92 3.25 -6.69
C ALA A 111 -11.89 4.40 -6.99
N LYS A 112 -12.12 5.27 -6.00
CA LYS A 112 -13.03 6.40 -6.15
C LYS A 112 -12.57 7.38 -7.24
N THR A 113 -11.28 7.66 -7.28
CA THR A 113 -10.67 8.63 -8.21
C THR A 113 -10.69 8.11 -9.63
N SER A 114 -10.22 6.88 -9.87
CA SER A 114 -10.27 6.22 -11.19
C SER A 114 -11.69 6.15 -11.75
N PHE A 115 -12.68 5.83 -10.91
CA PHE A 115 -14.09 5.82 -11.32
C PHE A 115 -14.60 7.22 -11.68
N LYS A 116 -14.38 8.20 -10.80
CA LYS A 116 -14.91 9.56 -10.97
C LYS A 116 -14.29 10.28 -12.17
N ASN A 117 -12.97 10.16 -12.32
CA ASN A 117 -12.20 10.91 -13.31
C ASN A 117 -12.01 10.14 -14.62
N GLN A 118 -12.41 8.86 -14.66
CA GLN A 118 -12.26 7.98 -15.83
C GLN A 118 -10.79 7.88 -16.26
N GLU A 119 -9.90 7.73 -15.26
CA GLU A 119 -8.46 7.63 -15.41
C GLU A 119 -7.94 6.30 -14.84
N THR A 120 -6.74 5.89 -15.25
CA THR A 120 -6.03 4.79 -14.62
C THR A 120 -5.07 5.37 -13.58
N MET A 121 -5.24 4.96 -12.32
CA MET A 121 -4.34 5.31 -11.23
C MET A 121 -3.33 4.17 -11.07
N LEU A 122 -2.07 4.52 -10.88
CA LEU A 122 -1.00 3.58 -10.55
C LEU A 122 -0.37 4.05 -9.23
N THR A 123 -0.15 3.12 -8.30
CA THR A 123 0.78 3.31 -7.21
C THR A 123 1.76 2.16 -7.15
N TYR A 124 3.00 2.41 -6.76
CA TYR A 124 3.97 1.35 -6.55
C TYR A 124 4.96 1.68 -5.43
N VAL A 125 5.45 0.62 -4.79
CA VAL A 125 6.50 0.63 -3.77
C VAL A 125 7.60 -0.30 -4.25
N VAL A 126 8.84 0.15 -4.14
CA VAL A 126 10.04 -0.59 -4.51
C VAL A 126 10.76 -1.05 -3.25
N TYR A 127 11.20 -2.31 -3.26
CA TYR A 127 12.04 -2.93 -2.24
C TYR A 127 13.43 -3.22 -2.83
N SER A 128 14.48 -2.83 -2.10
CA SER A 128 15.86 -3.13 -2.48
C SER A 128 16.13 -4.63 -2.47
N GLY A 129 17.05 -5.10 -3.31
CA GLY A 129 17.55 -6.47 -3.27
C GLY A 129 18.48 -6.75 -2.09
N GLU A 130 19.01 -5.70 -1.44
CA GLU A 130 19.95 -5.81 -0.32
C GLU A 130 19.28 -5.59 1.06
N SER A 131 18.10 -4.98 1.10
CA SER A 131 17.31 -4.73 2.31
C SER A 131 15.80 -4.74 2.01
N LEU A 132 14.98 -5.08 3.02
CA LEU A 132 13.52 -4.91 2.93
C LEU A 132 13.07 -3.45 3.10
N GLU A 133 13.99 -2.49 2.95
CA GLU A 133 13.62 -1.07 3.06
C GLU A 133 12.71 -0.69 1.88
N GLU A 134 11.54 -0.18 2.22
CA GLU A 134 10.54 0.25 1.27
C GLU A 134 10.70 1.74 0.92
N SER A 135 10.50 2.05 -0.36
CA SER A 135 10.33 3.44 -0.79
C SER A 135 8.94 3.96 -0.43
N GLN A 136 8.80 5.29 -0.32
CA GLN A 136 7.49 5.91 -0.22
C GLN A 136 6.65 5.58 -1.47
N PRO A 137 5.32 5.38 -1.34
CA PRO A 137 4.46 5.05 -2.48
C PRO A 137 4.49 6.14 -3.56
N TYR A 138 4.90 5.77 -4.77
CA TYR A 138 4.82 6.65 -5.93
C TYR A 138 3.41 6.60 -6.50
N ILE A 139 2.78 7.75 -6.74
CA ILE A 139 1.42 7.83 -7.29
C ILE A 139 1.45 8.49 -8.67
N GLU A 140 0.86 7.82 -9.66
CA GLU A 140 0.79 8.28 -11.05
C GLU A 140 -0.64 8.23 -11.61
N HIS A 141 -0.93 9.23 -12.46
CA HIS A 141 -2.15 9.31 -13.25
C HIS A 141 -1.81 8.97 -14.71
N LEU A 142 -2.36 7.87 -15.22
CA LEU A 142 -2.04 7.32 -16.55
C LEU A 142 -3.21 7.44 -17.52
N ASP A 143 -2.91 7.32 -18.83
CA ASP A 143 -3.94 7.25 -19.87
C ASP A 143 -4.81 5.99 -19.63
N LYS A 144 -6.14 6.20 -19.57
CA LYS A 144 -7.15 5.16 -19.39
C LYS A 144 -7.11 4.04 -20.41
N LYS A 145 -6.44 4.24 -21.54
CA LYS A 145 -6.31 3.24 -22.61
C LYS A 145 -5.30 2.15 -22.29
N LEU A 146 -4.34 2.41 -21.40
CA LEU A 146 -3.33 1.42 -21.06
C LEU A 146 -3.97 0.22 -20.34
N THR A 147 -3.60 -0.98 -20.77
CA THR A 147 -3.92 -2.21 -20.06
C THR A 147 -3.01 -2.37 -18.84
N GLU A 148 -3.38 -3.25 -17.92
CA GLU A 148 -2.54 -3.55 -16.74
C GLU A 148 -1.18 -4.14 -17.18
N ASP A 149 -1.18 -5.04 -18.17
CA ASP A 149 0.04 -5.59 -18.77
C ASP A 149 0.91 -4.51 -19.43
N GLU A 150 0.32 -3.55 -20.16
CA GLU A 150 1.09 -2.43 -20.75
C GLU A 150 1.73 -1.54 -19.67
N ILE A 151 1.04 -1.33 -18.56
CA ILE A 151 1.58 -0.58 -17.41
C ILE A 151 2.77 -1.32 -16.80
N ILE A 152 2.63 -2.63 -16.56
CA ILE A 152 3.69 -3.44 -15.94
C ILE A 152 4.89 -3.62 -16.89
N GLU A 153 4.64 -4.06 -18.12
CA GLU A 153 5.68 -4.50 -19.05
C GLU A 153 6.34 -3.35 -19.82
N GLN A 154 5.67 -2.21 -19.98
CA GLN A 154 6.18 -1.10 -20.79
C GLN A 154 6.46 0.16 -19.95
N HIS A 155 5.53 0.56 -19.08
CA HIS A 155 5.69 1.77 -18.27
C HIS A 155 6.63 1.54 -17.08
N LEU A 156 6.39 0.51 -16.26
CA LEU A 156 7.22 0.22 -15.09
C LEU A 156 8.59 -0.34 -15.48
N LEU A 157 8.68 -1.20 -16.51
CA LEU A 157 9.95 -1.78 -16.96
C LEU A 157 11.03 -0.73 -17.25
N GLN A 158 10.66 0.40 -17.87
CA GLN A 158 11.61 1.48 -18.16
C GLN A 158 12.20 2.11 -16.89
N LYS A 159 11.40 2.18 -15.82
CA LYS A 159 11.85 2.71 -14.53
C LYS A 159 12.75 1.70 -13.82
N ILE A 160 12.36 0.42 -13.84
CA ILE A 160 13.12 -0.66 -13.21
C ILE A 160 14.50 -0.82 -13.86
N GLN A 161 14.59 -0.71 -15.18
CA GLN A 161 15.88 -0.80 -15.89
C GLN A 161 16.89 0.30 -15.52
N GLN A 162 16.44 1.38 -14.88
CA GLN A 162 17.31 2.49 -14.47
C GLN A 162 17.82 2.32 -13.04
N ASP A 163 17.39 1.28 -12.32
CA ASP A 163 17.68 1.06 -10.92
C ASP A 163 18.25 -0.36 -10.73
N GLU A 164 19.57 -0.43 -10.57
CA GLU A 164 20.32 -1.69 -10.49
C GLU A 164 20.12 -2.43 -9.15
N GLU A 165 19.53 -1.78 -8.15
CA GLU A 165 19.37 -2.31 -6.78
C GLU A 165 17.96 -2.85 -6.50
N ILE A 166 17.03 -2.77 -7.46
CA ILE A 166 15.66 -3.25 -7.25
C ILE A 166 15.63 -4.78 -7.07
N GLY A 167 15.11 -5.20 -5.92
CA GLY A 167 14.83 -6.61 -5.63
C GLY A 167 13.40 -7.02 -6.01
N SER A 168 12.42 -6.24 -5.58
CA SER A 168 10.99 -6.49 -5.85
C SER A 168 10.16 -5.21 -5.84
N MET A 169 8.92 -5.28 -6.33
CA MET A 169 8.03 -4.14 -6.39
C MET A 169 6.58 -4.55 -6.13
N GLU A 170 5.90 -3.81 -5.28
CA GLU A 170 4.45 -3.86 -5.13
C GLU A 170 3.79 -2.83 -6.02
N VAL A 171 2.79 -3.24 -6.77
CA VAL A 171 2.10 -2.42 -7.75
C VAL A 171 0.61 -2.53 -7.52
N THR A 172 -0.05 -1.39 -7.36
CA THR A 172 -1.51 -1.31 -7.32
C THR A 172 -2.00 -0.44 -8.47
N ILE A 173 -2.95 -0.96 -9.25
CA ILE A 173 -3.55 -0.29 -10.40
C ILE A 173 -5.05 -0.17 -10.15
N ALA A 174 -5.59 1.04 -10.25
CA ALA A 174 -7.03 1.26 -10.20
C ALA A 174 -7.57 1.81 -11.51
N ARG A 175 -8.61 1.17 -12.04
CA ARG A 175 -9.27 1.55 -13.30
C ARG A 175 -10.77 1.33 -13.18
N SER A 176 -11.54 2.35 -13.55
CA SER A 176 -13.02 2.30 -13.52
C SER A 176 -13.58 1.86 -12.16
N GLY A 177 -12.91 2.21 -11.06
CA GLY A 177 -13.33 1.82 -9.71
C GLY A 177 -12.90 0.44 -9.25
N MET A 178 -12.28 -0.36 -10.12
CA MET A 178 -11.70 -1.64 -9.75
C MET A 178 -10.22 -1.46 -9.43
N VAL A 179 -9.76 -2.11 -8.36
CA VAL A 179 -8.35 -2.11 -7.91
C VAL A 179 -7.79 -3.51 -8.11
N SER A 180 -6.60 -3.58 -8.70
CA SER A 180 -5.81 -4.81 -8.86
C SER A 180 -4.43 -4.57 -8.28
N SER A 181 -3.93 -5.51 -7.50
CA SER A 181 -2.59 -5.44 -6.92
C SER A 181 -1.72 -6.57 -7.45
N TYR A 182 -0.44 -6.29 -7.58
CA TYR A 182 0.56 -7.17 -8.18
C TYR A 182 1.85 -7.10 -7.37
N PHE A 183 2.51 -8.25 -7.24
CA PHE A 183 3.87 -8.33 -6.74
C PHE A 183 4.80 -8.76 -7.87
N LEU A 184 5.82 -7.95 -8.11
CA LEU A 184 6.78 -8.11 -9.19
C LEU A 184 8.11 -8.55 -8.61
N THR A 185 8.70 -9.57 -9.23
CA THR A 185 10.06 -10.03 -8.97
C THR A 185 10.87 -9.94 -10.26
N PHE A 186 12.16 -9.66 -10.10
CA PHE A 186 13.05 -9.39 -11.24
C PHE A 186 14.14 -10.43 -11.32
N GLU A 187 14.22 -11.11 -12.47
CA GLU A 187 15.31 -12.03 -12.75
C GLU A 187 16.28 -11.37 -13.74
N THR A 188 17.51 -11.15 -13.29
CA THR A 188 18.63 -10.90 -14.17
C THR A 188 19.13 -12.24 -14.69
N GLU A 189 19.11 -12.44 -16.00
CA GLU A 189 19.75 -13.60 -16.63
C GLU A 189 21.25 -13.57 -16.25
N ARG A 190 21.65 -14.40 -15.29
CA ARG A 190 23.06 -14.62 -14.97
C ARG A 190 23.64 -15.45 -16.11
N GLY A 191 24.41 -14.78 -16.98
CA GLY A 191 25.28 -15.42 -17.98
C GLY A 191 26.48 -16.12 -17.37
#